data_AF-A0A1B6DNG8-F1
#
_entry.id   AF-A0A1B6DNG8-F1
#
_cell.length_a   1.000
_cell.length_b   1.000
_cell.length_c   1.000
_cell.angle_alpha   90.00
_cell.angle_beta   90.00
_cell.angle_gamma   90.00
#
_symmetry.space_group_name_H-M   'P 1'
#
loop_
_entity.id
_entity.type
_entity.pdbx_description
1 polymer ?
#
loop_
_entity_poly.entity_id
_entity_poly.type
_entity_poly.pdbx_seq_one_letter_code
_entity_poly.pdbx_strand_id
1 'polypeptide(L)'
;MRRRESSSPRNKTISSRHENESISTSRNNKNIAWMRSMEKNWLDHLKKLNLNIQNERSQSFPFLATPTTVVHLIFKICRCTNQSPDVRYLAVEIFDRFSYYHFKSLIKNVWVNNEYEECTKKWKHVMSRVKSQFLLRLLSCIQISAKFTNSQNQKLIQAMAVKKFLSKAGKVYSLRSILASEVRVLKTIDFKSLLTS
;
A
#
# COMPACT_ATOMS: atom_id res chain seq x y z
N MET A 1 -73.50 -41.62 -39.00
CA MET A 1 -72.50 -40.72 -39.63
C MET A 1 -72.08 -39.63 -38.66
N ARG A 2 -70.78 -39.27 -38.70
CA ARG A 2 -70.04 -38.15 -38.06
C ARG A 2 -69.33 -38.39 -36.72
N ARG A 3 -68.06 -38.81 -36.84
CA ARG A 3 -66.95 -38.56 -35.90
C ARG A 3 -66.70 -37.05 -35.73
N ARG A 4 -66.37 -36.60 -34.53
CA ARG A 4 -65.53 -35.42 -34.30
C ARG A 4 -64.32 -35.85 -33.48
N GLU A 5 -63.15 -35.55 -34.04
CA GLU A 5 -61.83 -35.91 -33.55
C GLU A 5 -61.43 -35.04 -32.35
N SER A 6 -60.76 -35.67 -31.38
CA SER A 6 -60.13 -35.06 -30.23
C SER A 6 -58.81 -34.39 -30.61
N SER A 7 -58.72 -33.06 -30.50
CA SER A 7 -57.47 -32.32 -30.68
C SER A 7 -56.64 -32.32 -29.39
N SER A 8 -55.44 -32.91 -29.49
CA SER A 8 -54.44 -33.07 -28.44
C SER A 8 -53.68 -31.77 -28.13
N PRO A 9 -53.49 -31.37 -26.86
CA PRO A 9 -52.67 -30.22 -26.49
C PRO A 9 -51.21 -30.63 -26.31
N ARG A 10 -50.45 -30.86 -27.40
CA ARG A 10 -49.03 -31.27 -27.32
C ARG A 10 -48.01 -30.23 -27.80
N ASN A 11 -48.44 -29.06 -28.30
CA ASN A 11 -47.53 -28.07 -28.92
C ASN A 11 -47.09 -26.87 -28.05
N LYS A 12 -47.62 -26.66 -26.84
CA LYS A 12 -47.24 -25.48 -26.01
C LYS A 12 -46.01 -25.70 -25.10
N THR A 13 -45.61 -26.94 -24.86
CA THR A 13 -44.53 -27.28 -23.90
C THR A 13 -43.13 -27.29 -24.53
N ILE A 14 -43.02 -27.44 -25.85
CA ILE A 14 -41.73 -27.47 -26.58
C ILE A 14 -41.26 -26.04 -26.91
N SER A 15 -42.16 -25.15 -27.30
CA SER A 15 -41.85 -23.75 -27.60
C SER A 15 -41.33 -22.98 -26.38
N SER A 16 -41.95 -23.18 -25.22
CA SER A 16 -41.53 -22.53 -23.96
C SER A 16 -40.19 -23.05 -23.44
N ARG A 17 -39.83 -24.31 -23.70
CA ARG A 17 -38.51 -24.85 -23.36
C ARG A 17 -37.39 -24.26 -24.21
N HIS A 18 -37.58 -24.18 -25.52
CA HIS A 18 -36.59 -23.55 -26.41
C HIS A 18 -36.44 -22.05 -26.16
N GLU A 19 -37.51 -21.33 -25.85
CA GLU A 19 -37.43 -19.92 -25.43
C GLU A 19 -36.68 -19.76 -24.09
N ASN A 20 -36.95 -20.62 -23.11
CA ASN A 20 -36.27 -20.57 -21.81
C ASN A 20 -34.78 -20.96 -21.90
N GLU A 21 -34.41 -21.90 -22.77
CA GLU A 21 -33.01 -22.23 -23.09
C GLU A 21 -32.32 -21.06 -23.82
N SER A 22 -33.01 -20.40 -24.75
CA SER A 22 -32.49 -19.23 -25.45
C SER A 22 -32.24 -18.04 -24.52
N ILE A 23 -33.17 -17.80 -23.57
CA ILE A 23 -33.09 -16.71 -22.59
C ILE A 23 -32.00 -17.00 -21.54
N SER A 24 -31.87 -18.24 -21.06
CA SER A 24 -30.80 -18.64 -20.13
C SER A 24 -29.42 -18.59 -20.79
N THR A 25 -29.30 -19.02 -22.04
CA THR A 25 -28.05 -18.93 -22.81
C THR A 25 -27.67 -17.47 -23.09
N SER A 26 -28.64 -16.61 -23.43
CA SER A 26 -28.42 -15.16 -23.62
C SER A 26 -27.99 -14.45 -22.32
N ARG A 27 -28.61 -14.77 -21.18
CA ARG A 27 -28.20 -14.26 -19.86
C ARG A 27 -26.79 -14.72 -19.48
N ASN A 28 -26.47 -15.99 -19.71
CA ASN A 28 -25.15 -16.52 -19.41
C ASN A 28 -24.07 -15.85 -20.28
N ASN A 29 -24.35 -15.62 -21.56
CA ASN A 29 -23.44 -14.95 -22.48
C ASN A 29 -23.22 -13.46 -22.12
N LYS A 30 -24.26 -12.76 -21.63
CA LYS A 30 -24.16 -11.40 -21.10
C LYS A 30 -23.30 -11.33 -19.83
N ASN A 31 -23.46 -12.29 -18.91
CA ASN A 31 -22.66 -12.36 -17.69
C ASN A 31 -21.17 -12.60 -18.02
N ILE A 32 -20.87 -13.52 -18.95
CA ILE A 32 -19.50 -13.79 -19.40
C ILE A 32 -18.90 -12.54 -20.08
N ALA A 33 -19.66 -11.85 -20.92
CA ALA A 33 -19.21 -10.61 -21.56
C ALA A 33 -18.93 -9.51 -20.53
N TRP A 34 -19.79 -9.35 -19.51
CA TRP A 34 -19.59 -8.40 -18.42
C TRP A 34 -18.36 -8.73 -17.58
N MET A 35 -18.15 -10.01 -17.22
CA MET A 35 -16.96 -10.47 -16.50
C MET A 35 -15.68 -10.19 -17.28
N ARG A 36 -15.64 -10.52 -18.58
CA ARG A 36 -14.50 -10.21 -19.45
C ARG A 36 -14.25 -8.71 -19.59
N SER A 37 -15.32 -7.91 -19.66
CA SER A 37 -15.18 -6.45 -19.67
C SER A 37 -14.61 -5.93 -18.36
N MET A 38 -15.03 -6.48 -17.21
CA MET A 38 -14.51 -6.08 -15.92
C MET A 38 -13.05 -6.50 -15.74
N GLU A 39 -12.69 -7.71 -16.16
CA GLU A 39 -11.31 -8.19 -16.18
C GLU A 39 -10.42 -7.29 -17.04
N LYS A 40 -10.87 -6.94 -18.26
CA LYS A 40 -10.14 -6.01 -19.13
C LYS A 40 -9.97 -4.64 -18.48
N ASN A 41 -11.05 -4.07 -17.93
CA ASN A 41 -11.01 -2.77 -17.26
C ASN A 41 -10.07 -2.77 -16.05
N TRP A 42 -10.07 -3.84 -15.27
CA TRP A 42 -9.16 -4.07 -14.15
C TRP A 42 -7.71 -4.16 -14.61
N LEU A 43 -7.41 -4.97 -15.63
CA LEU A 43 -6.06 -5.12 -16.18
C LEU A 43 -5.53 -3.81 -16.75
N ASP A 44 -6.36 -3.04 -17.46
CA ASP A 44 -5.98 -1.73 -17.98
C ASP A 44 -5.74 -0.72 -16.86
N HIS A 45 -6.54 -0.76 -15.79
CA HIS A 45 -6.32 0.06 -14.60
C HIS A 45 -4.99 -0.30 -13.91
N LEU A 46 -4.71 -1.59 -13.70
CA LEU A 46 -3.45 -2.07 -13.14
C LEU A 46 -2.24 -1.65 -13.97
N LYS A 47 -2.32 -1.76 -15.30
CA LYS A 47 -1.25 -1.29 -16.20
C LYS A 47 -0.99 0.20 -16.03
N LYS A 48 -2.03 1.03 -15.96
CA LYS A 48 -1.91 2.47 -15.71
C LYS A 48 -1.28 2.75 -14.34
N LEU A 49 -1.70 2.05 -13.29
CA LEU A 49 -1.11 2.18 -11.97
C LEU A 49 0.38 1.81 -11.97
N ASN A 50 0.75 0.72 -12.62
CA ASN A 50 2.15 0.30 -12.70
C ASN A 50 2.99 1.33 -13.46
N LEU A 51 2.50 1.84 -14.60
CA LEU A 51 3.18 2.92 -15.34
C LEU A 51 3.37 4.18 -14.47
N ASN A 52 2.37 4.57 -13.69
CA ASN A 52 2.49 5.70 -12.77
C ASN A 52 3.53 5.43 -11.67
N ILE A 53 3.53 4.24 -11.09
CA ILE A 53 4.53 3.82 -10.09
C ILE A 53 5.94 3.85 -10.68
N GLN A 54 6.11 3.33 -11.90
CA GLN A 54 7.39 3.35 -12.61
C GLN A 54 7.85 4.78 -12.87
N ASN A 55 6.96 5.66 -13.34
CA ASN A 55 7.30 7.06 -13.59
C ASN A 55 7.65 7.82 -12.29
N GLU A 56 6.91 7.58 -11.20
CA GLU A 56 7.27 8.10 -9.88
C GLU A 56 8.65 7.61 -9.41
N ARG A 57 8.95 6.32 -9.64
CA ARG A 57 10.26 5.71 -9.35
C ARG A 57 11.38 6.24 -10.25
N SER A 58 11.10 6.57 -11.50
CA SER A 58 12.07 7.22 -12.38
C SER A 58 12.47 8.62 -11.88
N GLN A 59 11.60 9.30 -11.14
CA GLN A 59 11.88 10.60 -10.52
C GLN A 59 12.48 10.51 -9.09
N SER A 60 12.38 9.34 -8.46
CA SER A 60 12.84 9.08 -7.10
C SER A 60 13.76 7.88 -7.12
N PHE A 61 15.09 8.05 -7.04
CA PHE A 61 16.08 6.97 -7.03
C PHE A 61 15.75 5.88 -5.97
N PRO A 62 15.03 4.80 -6.34
CA PRO A 62 14.53 3.84 -5.37
C PRO A 62 15.70 3.00 -4.88
N PHE A 63 15.75 2.68 -3.59
CA PHE A 63 16.82 1.89 -2.97
C PHE A 63 18.22 2.52 -3.01
N LEU A 64 18.38 3.73 -3.53
CA LEU A 64 19.63 4.48 -3.46
C LEU A 64 19.79 5.18 -2.10
N ALA A 65 18.65 5.53 -1.47
CA ALA A 65 18.60 6.29 -0.22
C ALA A 65 18.67 5.42 1.03
N THR A 66 18.32 4.14 0.95
CA THR A 66 18.27 3.23 2.10
C THR A 66 19.43 2.23 2.09
N PRO A 67 20.46 2.40 2.94
CA PRO A 67 21.57 1.47 3.02
C PRO A 67 21.12 0.06 3.42
N THR A 68 21.85 -0.97 2.97
CA THR A 68 21.60 -2.38 3.31
C THR A 68 21.55 -2.61 4.83
N THR A 69 22.30 -1.83 5.61
CA THR A 69 22.26 -1.87 7.08
C THR A 69 20.89 -1.48 7.65
N VAL A 70 20.21 -0.52 7.03
CA VAL A 70 18.86 -0.09 7.42
C VAL A 70 17.84 -1.15 7.04
N VAL A 71 17.96 -1.74 5.85
CA VAL A 71 17.11 -2.87 5.42
C VAL A 71 17.24 -4.04 6.40
N HIS A 72 18.47 -4.42 6.75
CA HIS A 72 18.71 -5.45 7.76
C HIS A 72 18.11 -5.11 9.13
N LEU A 73 18.19 -3.85 9.55
CA LEU A 73 17.57 -3.40 10.80
C LEU A 73 16.05 -3.54 10.77
N ILE A 74 15.40 -3.12 9.68
CA ILE A 74 13.94 -3.28 9.48
C ILE A 74 13.57 -4.77 9.56
N PHE A 75 14.29 -5.63 8.84
CA PHE A 75 14.05 -7.07 8.82
C PHE A 75 14.24 -7.69 10.21
N LYS A 76 15.28 -7.27 10.93
CA LYS A 76 15.54 -7.73 12.31
C LYS A 76 14.40 -7.36 13.25
N ILE A 77 13.96 -6.11 13.23
CA ILE A 77 12.84 -5.64 14.06
C ILE A 77 11.56 -6.42 13.73
N CYS A 78 11.22 -6.53 12.45
CA CYS A 78 10.03 -7.26 12.00
C CYS A 78 10.05 -8.73 12.43
N ARG A 79 11.21 -9.41 12.38
CA ARG A 79 11.36 -10.78 12.90
C ARG A 79 11.14 -10.84 14.41
N CYS A 80 11.76 -9.93 15.18
CA CYS A 80 11.57 -9.87 16.63
C CYS A 80 10.11 -9.57 17.04
N THR A 81 9.35 -8.89 16.16
CA THR A 81 7.93 -8.60 16.36
C THR A 81 6.99 -9.56 15.61
N ASN A 82 7.52 -10.67 15.09
CA ASN A 82 6.77 -11.73 14.41
C ASN A 82 5.91 -11.26 13.23
N GLN A 83 6.40 -10.29 12.45
CA GLN A 83 5.69 -9.75 11.28
C GLN A 83 5.91 -10.62 10.04
N SER A 84 4.89 -10.71 9.18
CA SER A 84 4.95 -11.42 7.90
C SER A 84 6.03 -10.85 6.96
N PRO A 85 6.47 -11.62 5.94
CA PRO A 85 7.36 -11.10 4.90
C PRO A 85 6.80 -9.85 4.21
N ASP A 86 5.50 -9.80 3.92
CA ASP A 86 4.86 -8.67 3.21
C ASP A 86 5.05 -7.36 3.98
N VAL A 87 4.90 -7.39 5.30
CA VAL A 87 5.14 -6.22 6.17
C VAL A 87 6.60 -5.77 6.10
N ARG A 88 7.56 -6.69 5.96
CA ARG A 88 9.00 -6.37 5.88
C ARG A 88 9.32 -5.61 4.60
N TYR A 89 8.87 -6.13 3.47
CA TYR A 89 9.10 -5.52 2.17
C TYR A 89 8.37 -4.18 2.06
N LEU A 90 7.11 -4.13 2.51
CA LEU A 90 6.34 -2.89 2.53
C LEU A 90 6.97 -1.83 3.46
N ALA A 91 7.52 -2.23 4.60
CA ALA A 91 8.18 -1.29 5.51
C ALA A 91 9.45 -0.69 4.89
N VAL A 92 10.23 -1.47 4.15
CA VAL A 92 11.40 -0.97 3.41
C VAL A 92 10.96 0.04 2.36
N GLU A 93 9.94 -0.30 1.56
CA GLU A 93 9.43 0.59 0.51
C GLU A 93 8.91 1.91 1.08
N ILE A 94 8.09 1.86 2.14
CA ILE A 94 7.56 3.06 2.81
C ILE A 94 8.71 3.90 3.37
N PHE A 95 9.71 3.26 3.98
CA PHE A 95 10.85 3.96 4.54
C PHE A 95 11.72 4.64 3.47
N ASP A 96 11.95 3.98 2.33
CA ASP A 96 12.75 4.51 1.23
C ASP A 96 12.09 5.77 0.64
N ARG A 97 10.80 5.70 0.32
CA ARG A 97 10.02 6.86 -0.16
C ARG A 97 9.96 7.99 0.86
N PHE A 98 9.65 7.66 2.12
CA PHE A 98 9.65 8.65 3.19
C PHE A 98 10.99 9.36 3.29
N SER A 99 12.10 8.62 3.26
CA SER A 99 13.44 9.16 3.37
C SER A 99 13.74 10.10 2.21
N TYR A 100 13.47 9.69 0.97
CA TYR A 100 13.67 10.53 -0.22
C TYR A 100 12.93 11.87 -0.10
N TYR A 101 11.62 11.85 0.12
CA TYR A 101 10.83 13.08 0.19
C TYR A 101 11.18 13.94 1.41
N HIS A 102 11.49 13.30 2.55
CA HIS A 102 11.92 14.01 3.74
C HIS A 102 13.24 14.73 3.52
N PHE A 103 14.26 14.05 2.98
CA PHE A 103 15.55 14.67 2.67
C PHE A 103 15.45 15.75 1.59
N LYS A 104 14.67 15.51 0.53
CA LYS A 104 14.41 16.51 -0.52
C LYS A 104 13.81 17.80 0.07
N SER A 105 12.84 17.66 0.99
CA SER A 105 12.26 18.81 1.69
C SER A 105 13.28 19.52 2.59
N LEU A 106 14.10 18.77 3.34
CA LEU A 106 15.14 19.35 4.20
C LEU A 106 16.22 20.10 3.41
N ILE A 107 16.69 19.54 2.29
CA ILE A 107 17.67 20.19 1.42
C ILE A 107 17.10 21.50 0.88
N LYS A 108 15.86 21.47 0.38
CA LYS A 108 15.18 22.70 -0.09
C LYS A 108 15.08 23.76 1.01
N ASN A 109 14.78 23.37 2.25
CA ASN A 109 14.65 24.32 3.35
C ASN A 109 16.00 24.89 3.82
N VAL A 110 17.09 24.14 3.68
CA VAL A 110 18.42 24.58 4.15
C VAL A 110 19.17 25.37 3.07
N TRP A 111 19.10 24.94 1.81
CA TRP A 111 19.94 25.46 0.73
C TRP A 111 19.30 26.54 -0.13
N VAL A 112 17.99 26.79 0.01
CA VAL A 112 17.34 27.90 -0.71
C VAL A 112 17.68 29.22 -0.01
N ASN A 113 18.33 30.13 -0.76
CA ASN A 113 18.59 31.53 -0.40
C ASN A 113 19.52 31.77 0.82
N ASN A 114 20.37 30.80 1.18
CA ASN A 114 21.30 30.94 2.30
C ASN A 114 22.76 30.83 1.82
N GLU A 115 23.66 31.55 2.46
CA GLU A 115 25.11 31.45 2.20
C GLU A 115 25.67 30.10 2.66
N TYR A 116 26.72 29.62 1.99
CA TYR A 116 27.26 28.27 2.18
C TYR A 116 27.66 27.94 3.63
N GLU A 117 28.25 28.90 4.35
CA GLU A 117 28.68 28.69 5.74
C GLU A 117 27.48 28.55 6.69
N GLU A 118 26.45 29.37 6.48
CA GLU A 118 25.20 29.31 7.25
C GLU A 118 24.44 28.01 6.96
N CYS A 119 24.38 27.59 5.68
CA CYS A 119 23.84 26.29 5.26
C CYS A 119 24.53 25.14 5.97
N THR A 120 25.86 25.16 6.09
CA THR A 120 26.63 24.09 6.72
C THR A 120 26.31 23.97 8.22
N LYS A 121 26.21 25.10 8.93
CA LYS A 121 25.81 25.12 10.36
C LYS A 121 24.36 24.63 10.53
N LYS A 122 23.43 25.12 9.72
CA LYS A 122 22.02 24.68 9.70
C LYS A 122 21.90 23.18 9.39
N TRP A 123 22.67 22.68 8.41
CA TRP A 123 22.66 21.28 8.01
C TRP A 123 23.12 20.34 9.13
N LYS A 124 24.17 20.70 9.88
CA LYS A 124 24.61 19.93 11.06
C LYS A 124 23.49 19.78 12.08
N HIS A 125 22.76 20.86 12.37
CA HIS A 125 21.64 20.82 13.30
C HIS A 125 20.49 19.96 12.78
N VAL A 126 20.12 20.11 11.50
CA VAL A 126 19.10 19.28 10.83
C VAL A 126 19.47 17.81 10.88
N MET A 127 20.70 17.45 10.54
CA MET A 127 21.16 16.06 10.52
C MET A 127 21.17 15.44 11.92
N SER A 128 21.52 16.20 12.96
CA SER A 128 21.41 15.77 14.35
C SER A 128 19.95 15.41 14.71
N ARG A 129 18.99 16.26 14.32
CA ARG A 129 17.56 16.00 14.51
C ARG A 129 17.10 14.76 13.75
N VAL A 130 17.51 14.60 12.49
CA VAL A 130 17.19 13.41 11.68
C VAL A 130 17.70 12.14 12.35
N LYS A 131 18.97 12.11 12.81
CA LYS A 131 19.54 10.98 13.55
C LYS A 131 18.78 10.68 14.84
N SER A 132 18.37 11.71 15.58
CA SER A 132 17.60 11.53 16.82
C SER A 132 16.21 10.90 16.58
N GLN A 133 15.60 11.16 15.42
CA GLN A 133 14.26 10.68 15.08
C GLN A 133 14.27 9.43 14.19
N PHE A 134 15.41 9.04 13.64
CA PHE A 134 15.55 7.94 12.69
C PHE A 134 14.82 6.66 13.13
N LEU A 135 15.12 6.18 14.34
CA LEU A 135 14.53 4.94 14.86
C LEU A 135 13.00 5.05 15.06
N LEU A 136 12.50 6.23 15.44
CA LEU A 136 11.07 6.48 15.56
C LEU A 136 10.40 6.43 14.18
N ARG A 137 10.98 7.06 13.15
CA ARG A 137 10.45 7.02 11.78
C ARG A 137 10.43 5.61 11.23
N LEU A 138 11.51 4.85 11.45
CA LEU A 138 11.63 3.46 11.03
C LEU A 138 10.54 2.58 11.67
N LEU A 139 10.31 2.70 12.98
CA LEU A 139 9.24 1.97 13.66
C LEU A 139 7.85 2.41 13.19
N SER A 140 7.64 3.71 12.93
CA SER A 140 6.39 4.19 12.35
C SER A 140 6.12 3.58 10.97
N CYS A 141 7.13 3.46 10.10
CA CYS A 141 6.98 2.78 8.81
C CYS A 141 6.52 1.33 8.98
N ILE A 142 7.13 0.58 9.92
CA ILE A 142 6.73 -0.81 10.20
C ILE A 142 5.29 -0.89 10.74
N GLN A 143 4.92 0.00 11.67
CA GLN A 143 3.55 0.06 12.20
C GLN A 143 2.52 0.35 11.10
N ILE A 144 2.86 1.26 10.18
CA ILE A 144 2.03 1.58 9.02
C ILE A 144 1.89 0.34 8.13
N SER A 145 3.00 -0.31 7.76
CA SER A 145 2.98 -1.52 6.92
C SER A 145 2.13 -2.63 7.53
N ALA A 146 2.26 -2.86 8.84
CA ALA A 146 1.46 -3.86 9.55
C ALA A 146 -0.05 -3.56 9.52
N LYS A 147 -0.45 -2.28 9.44
CA LYS A 147 -1.85 -1.87 9.29
C LYS A 147 -2.36 -2.00 7.85
N PHE A 148 -1.50 -1.85 6.86
CA PHE A 148 -1.86 -1.96 5.45
C PHE A 148 -1.96 -3.40 4.96
N THR A 149 -1.21 -4.33 5.57
CA THR A 149 -1.28 -5.74 5.18
C THR A 149 -2.53 -6.40 5.77
N ASN A 150 -3.50 -6.75 4.90
CA ASN A 150 -4.76 -7.44 5.22
C ASN A 150 -4.58 -8.95 5.53
N SER A 151 -3.53 -9.34 6.25
CA SER A 151 -3.39 -10.75 6.64
C SER A 151 -4.14 -11.00 7.96
N GLN A 152 -5.08 -11.95 7.95
CA GLN A 152 -5.96 -12.30 9.09
C GLN A 152 -5.19 -12.62 10.38
N ASN A 153 -3.91 -12.97 10.29
CA ASN A 153 -3.05 -13.33 11.44
C ASN A 153 -1.98 -12.26 11.75
N GLN A 154 -2.07 -11.07 11.14
CA GLN A 154 -1.04 -10.05 11.31
C GLN A 154 -1.17 -9.35 12.67
N LYS A 155 -0.15 -9.51 13.53
CA LYS A 155 -0.11 -8.84 14.83
C LYS A 155 0.24 -7.36 14.65
N LEU A 156 -0.71 -6.47 14.95
CA LEU A 156 -0.47 -5.04 14.96
C LEU A 156 0.57 -4.66 16.03
N ILE A 157 1.56 -3.87 15.63
CA ILE A 157 2.54 -3.31 16.57
C ILE A 157 1.89 -2.13 17.29
N GLN A 158 1.50 -2.36 18.54
CA GLN A 158 0.90 -1.33 19.39
C GLN A 158 1.89 -0.20 19.69
N ALA A 159 1.40 1.04 19.74
CA ALA A 159 2.22 2.21 20.07
C ALA A 159 2.90 2.09 21.45
N MET A 160 2.30 1.36 22.40
CA MET A 160 2.92 1.04 23.69
C MET A 160 4.14 0.13 23.57
N ALA A 161 4.12 -0.84 22.65
CA ALA A 161 5.28 -1.70 22.39
C ALA A 161 6.43 -0.88 21.77
N VAL A 162 6.12 0.03 20.84
CA VAL A 162 7.08 0.97 20.27
C VAL A 162 7.66 1.89 21.34
N LYS A 163 6.82 2.43 22.24
CA LYS A 163 7.28 3.25 23.37
C LYS A 163 8.27 2.49 24.25
N LYS A 164 7.97 1.24 24.61
CA LYS A 164 8.86 0.38 25.40
C LYS A 164 10.18 0.11 24.66
N PHE A 165 10.12 -0.18 23.37
CA PHE A 165 11.30 -0.42 22.53
C PHE A 165 12.21 0.81 22.45
N LEU A 166 11.63 1.99 22.19
CA LEU A 166 12.37 3.25 22.13
C LEU A 166 12.99 3.61 23.50
N SER A 167 12.26 3.35 24.59
CA SER A 167 12.77 3.58 25.96
C SER A 167 14.00 2.71 26.25
N LYS A 168 13.99 1.43 25.82
CA LYS A 168 15.18 0.56 25.91
C LYS A 168 16.36 1.05 25.06
N ALA A 169 16.09 1.76 23.98
CA ALA A 169 17.12 2.39 23.14
C ALA A 169 17.54 3.79 23.66
N GLY A 170 17.18 4.17 24.89
CA GLY A 170 17.53 5.45 25.51
C GLY A 170 16.72 6.64 24.99
N LYS A 171 15.61 6.42 24.27
CA LYS A 171 14.78 7.50 23.71
C LYS A 171 13.39 7.52 24.33
N VAL A 172 13.05 8.64 24.95
CA VAL A 172 11.75 8.84 25.60
C VAL A 172 10.80 9.54 24.63
N TYR A 173 9.69 8.86 24.32
CA TYR A 173 8.63 9.39 23.46
C TYR A 173 7.27 9.18 24.12
N SER A 174 6.36 10.14 23.94
CA SER A 174 4.95 9.99 24.33
C SER A 174 4.19 9.19 23.27
N LEU A 175 3.09 8.53 23.65
CA LEU A 175 2.23 7.84 22.67
C LEU A 175 1.74 8.79 21.58
N ARG A 176 1.35 10.01 21.97
CA ARG A 176 0.92 11.06 21.04
C ARG A 176 2.03 11.38 20.01
N SER A 177 3.28 11.43 20.45
CA SER A 177 4.42 11.68 19.53
C SER A 177 4.67 10.51 18.56
N ILE A 178 4.42 9.28 19.00
CA ILE A 178 4.53 8.08 18.15
C ILE A 178 3.44 8.10 17.08
N LEU A 179 2.19 8.34 17.47
CA LEU A 179 1.08 8.43 16.51
C LEU A 179 1.25 9.62 15.55
N ALA A 180 1.69 10.77 16.06
CA ALA A 180 2.02 11.93 15.21
C ALA A 180 3.15 11.62 14.22
N SER A 181 4.08 10.72 14.59
CA SER A 181 5.11 10.24 13.67
C SER A 181 4.53 9.41 12.54
N GLU A 182 3.61 8.50 12.82
CA GLU A 182 2.91 7.73 11.78
C GLU A 182 2.18 8.65 10.80
N VAL A 183 1.41 9.62 11.32
CA VAL A 183 0.70 10.60 10.48
C VAL A 183 1.68 11.41 9.62
N ARG A 184 2.83 11.80 10.17
CA ARG A 184 3.86 12.52 9.40
C ARG A 184 4.41 11.67 8.27
N VAL A 185 4.74 10.41 8.52
CA VAL A 185 5.23 9.49 7.48
C VAL A 185 4.19 9.37 6.36
N LEU A 186 2.93 9.12 6.71
CA LEU A 186 1.82 9.02 5.74
C LEU A 186 1.65 10.29 4.91
N LYS A 187 1.65 11.48 5.54
CA LYS A 187 1.56 12.76 4.83
C LYS A 187 2.76 13.00 3.90
N THR A 188 3.95 12.57 4.31
CA THR A 188 5.18 12.78 3.52
C THR A 188 5.19 11.93 2.26
N ILE A 189 4.57 10.74 2.29
CA ILE A 189 4.40 9.88 1.12
C ILE A 189 3.06 10.15 0.39
N ASP A 190 2.36 11.24 0.74
CA ASP A 190 1.08 11.65 0.14
C ASP A 190 -0.03 10.58 0.23
N PHE A 191 -0.04 9.80 1.32
CA PHE A 191 -0.96 8.67 1.53
C PHE A 191 -0.94 7.61 0.42
N LYS A 192 0.04 7.65 -0.49
CA LYS A 192 0.19 6.65 -1.55
C LYS A 192 0.73 5.36 -0.94
N SER A 193 -0.18 4.42 -0.67
CA SER A 193 0.19 3.04 -0.37
C SER A 193 0.66 2.39 -1.67
N LEU A 194 1.91 1.94 -1.70
CA LEU A 194 2.55 1.61 -2.96
C LEU A 194 2.22 0.22 -3.54
N LEU A 195 1.44 -0.62 -2.86
CA LEU A 195 1.15 -1.98 -3.32
C LEU A 195 -0.26 -2.40 -2.88
N THR A 196 -1.18 -2.42 -3.83
CA THR A 196 -2.21 -3.48 -3.90
C THR A 196 -1.58 -4.60 -4.73
N SER A 197 -0.99 -5.57 -4.03
CA SER A 197 -0.70 -6.91 -4.55
C SER A 197 -1.99 -7.63 -4.92
#